data_AF-A0A813C9M5-F1
#
_entry.id   AF-A0A813C9M5-F1
#
_cell.length_a   1.000
_cell.length_b   1.000
_cell.length_c   1.000
_cell.angle_alpha   90.00
_cell.angle_beta   90.00
_cell.angle_gamma   90.00
#
_symmetry.space_group_name_H-M   'P 1'
#
loop_
_entity.id
_entity.type
_entity.pdbx_description
1 polymer ?
#
loop_
_entity_poly.entity_id
_entity_poly.type
_entity_poly.pdbx_seq_one_letter_code
_entity_poly.pdbx_strand_id
1 'polypeptide(L)'
;EHVICTEGCIELVYGEDQRCRLEQGQGAFLPRGLRVKWTWPGPARYTVVCLPAFSPEMSNSEEAPSDAAKAAADSMLAPMVVQKVDVVDAPGITITEHFGKVASKDPVCSLAMAVVKGATEEAYQAPLFDEFVVCDAGSIEFLHGDGERVKIQAGEAIFLPKGLRVKWIWPEATRYTVLCLPAFSPELSGREAEESATVAKDLEKHSLGFTGC
;
A
#
# COMPACT_ATOMS: atom_id res chain seq x y z
N GLU A 1 7.64 8.41 -4.42
CA GLU A 1 7.35 7.86 -3.07
C GLU A 1 5.85 7.76 -2.91
N HIS A 2 5.37 6.68 -2.30
CA HIS A 2 3.96 6.49 -1.97
C HIS A 2 3.82 6.64 -0.46
N VAL A 3 3.05 7.64 -0.02
CA VAL A 3 2.96 8.06 1.39
C VAL A 3 1.56 7.80 1.90
N ILE A 4 1.42 7.23 3.10
CA ILE A 4 0.15 7.10 3.82
C ILE A 4 0.31 7.69 5.21
N CYS A 5 -0.52 8.66 5.58
CA CYS A 5 -0.62 9.14 6.95
C CYS A 5 -1.59 8.25 7.74
N THR A 6 -1.14 7.59 8.80
CA THR A 6 -1.95 6.64 9.58
C THR A 6 -2.41 7.22 10.93
N GLU A 7 -1.70 8.20 11.47
CA GLU A 7 -2.06 8.95 12.67
C GLU A 7 -1.55 10.40 12.56
N GLY A 8 -2.29 11.35 13.12
CA GLY A 8 -1.91 12.77 13.08
C GLY A 8 -2.05 13.37 11.68
N CYS A 9 -1.09 14.24 11.32
CA CYS A 9 -1.06 14.89 10.02
C CYS A 9 0.38 15.17 9.56
N ILE A 10 0.56 15.23 8.25
CA ILE A 10 1.80 15.64 7.59
C ILE A 10 1.48 16.84 6.70
N GLU A 11 2.39 17.80 6.61
CA GLU A 11 2.30 18.86 5.62
C GLU A 11 3.54 18.82 4.70
N LEU A 12 3.28 18.85 3.40
CA LEU A 12 4.27 18.81 2.34
C LEU A 12 4.33 20.19 1.70
N VAL A 13 5.47 20.86 1.83
CA VAL A 13 5.71 22.16 1.21
C VAL A 13 6.51 21.94 -0.09
N TYR A 14 6.03 22.44 -1.21
CA TYR A 14 6.63 22.25 -2.53
C TYR A 14 6.49 23.53 -3.38
N GLY A 15 7.19 23.55 -4.53
CA GLY A 15 7.27 24.76 -5.35
C GLY A 15 7.87 25.93 -4.57
N GLU A 16 7.27 27.12 -4.69
CA GLU A 16 7.72 28.31 -3.96
C GLU A 16 7.25 28.31 -2.48
N ASP A 17 5.98 27.99 -2.21
CA ASP A 17 5.40 27.85 -0.86
C ASP A 17 4.03 27.14 -0.89
N GLN A 18 3.79 26.27 -1.89
CA GLN A 18 2.54 25.52 -1.96
C GLN A 18 2.53 24.45 -0.88
N ARG A 19 1.36 24.17 -0.32
CA ARG A 19 1.19 23.21 0.79
C ARG A 19 0.18 22.14 0.44
N CYS A 20 0.52 20.89 0.72
CA CYS A 20 -0.37 19.75 0.67
C CYS A 20 -0.40 19.12 2.06
N ARG A 21 -1.58 19.09 2.69
CA ARG A 21 -1.77 18.50 4.01
C ARG A 21 -2.40 17.12 3.86
N LEU A 22 -1.78 16.13 4.47
CA LEU A 22 -2.27 14.76 4.58
C LEU A 22 -2.77 14.54 6.01
N GLU A 23 -4.07 14.33 6.13
CA GLU A 23 -4.72 13.91 7.37
C GLU A 23 -4.67 12.39 7.52
N GLN A 24 -5.02 11.90 8.71
CA GLN A 24 -5.15 10.47 8.98
C GLN A 24 -6.00 9.75 7.92
N GLY A 25 -5.45 8.67 7.37
CA GLY A 25 -6.04 7.86 6.33
C GLY A 25 -5.88 8.43 4.91
N GLN A 26 -5.21 9.55 4.71
CA GLN A 26 -4.91 10.06 3.37
C GLN A 26 -3.54 9.59 2.89
N GLY A 27 -3.40 9.46 1.57
CA GLY A 27 -2.12 9.19 0.94
C GLY A 27 -1.77 10.21 -0.13
N ALA A 28 -0.48 10.33 -0.43
CA ALA A 28 0.01 11.08 -1.59
C ALA A 28 1.13 10.35 -2.33
N PHE A 29 1.11 10.45 -3.65
CA PHE A 29 2.24 10.08 -4.49
C PHE A 29 3.13 11.30 -4.73
N LEU A 30 4.42 11.16 -4.41
CA LEU A 30 5.45 12.16 -4.66
C LEU A 30 6.25 11.75 -5.89
N PRO A 31 6.10 12.44 -7.03
CA PRO A 31 6.80 12.08 -8.26
C PRO A 31 8.31 12.30 -8.13
N ARG A 32 9.08 11.52 -8.90
CA ARG A 32 10.53 11.67 -8.99
C ARG A 32 10.90 13.10 -9.37
N GLY A 33 11.85 13.69 -8.65
CA GLY A 33 12.33 15.05 -8.90
C GLY A 33 11.52 16.15 -8.21
N LEU A 34 10.42 15.81 -7.54
CA LEU A 34 9.69 16.78 -6.72
C LEU A 34 10.60 17.27 -5.57
N ARG A 35 10.88 18.57 -5.57
CA ARG A 35 11.48 19.23 -4.41
C ARG A 35 10.40 19.45 -3.37
N VAL A 36 10.52 18.74 -2.24
CA VAL A 36 9.52 18.76 -1.17
C VAL A 36 10.19 18.91 0.19
N LYS A 37 9.60 19.76 1.04
CA LYS A 37 9.92 19.86 2.45
C LYS A 37 8.79 19.23 3.24
N TRP A 38 9.14 18.26 4.06
CA TRP A 38 8.22 17.63 5.00
C TRP A 38 8.16 18.44 6.29
N THR A 39 6.95 18.69 6.78
CA THR A 39 6.70 19.31 8.07
C THR A 39 5.68 18.50 8.86
N TRP A 40 5.85 18.49 10.17
CA TRP A 40 4.98 17.77 11.11
C TRP A 40 4.40 18.77 12.10
N PRO A 41 3.14 19.24 11.89
CA PRO A 41 2.49 20.18 12.79
C PRO A 41 2.27 19.64 14.21
N GLY A 42 2.33 18.31 14.38
CA GLY A 42 2.29 17.60 15.65
C GLY A 42 2.79 16.17 15.47
N PRO A 43 2.68 15.31 16.50
CA PRO A 43 3.01 13.90 16.39
C PRO A 43 2.21 13.25 15.24
N ALA A 44 2.90 12.48 14.41
CA ALA A 44 2.29 11.77 13.29
C ALA A 44 2.91 10.39 13.12
N ARG A 45 2.11 9.46 12.60
CA ARG A 45 2.57 8.16 12.12
C ARG A 45 2.21 8.03 10.66
N TYR A 46 3.15 7.50 9.88
CA TYR A 46 3.00 7.39 8.45
C TYR A 46 3.89 6.28 7.88
N THR A 47 3.49 5.76 6.73
CA THR A 47 4.22 4.75 5.96
C THR A 47 4.68 5.38 4.66
N VAL A 48 5.94 5.15 4.28
CA VAL A 48 6.50 5.60 3.00
C VAL A 48 7.07 4.40 2.26
N VAL A 49 6.65 4.24 1.01
CA VAL A 49 7.26 3.29 0.07
C VAL A 49 8.04 4.06 -0.98
N CYS A 50 9.36 3.82 -1.03
CA CYS A 50 10.24 4.39 -2.03
C CYS A 50 10.52 3.36 -3.12
N LEU A 51 10.18 3.70 -4.37
CA LEU A 51 10.48 2.91 -5.56
C LEU A 51 11.24 3.80 -6.56
N PRO A 52 12.50 3.49 -6.91
CA PRO A 52 13.32 2.39 -6.37
C PRO A 52 13.65 2.57 -4.88
N ALA A 53 14.21 1.52 -4.26
CA ALA A 53 14.65 1.55 -2.87
C ALA A 53 15.57 2.75 -2.63
N PHE A 54 15.36 3.44 -1.51
CA PHE A 54 16.14 4.61 -1.13
C PHE A 54 17.64 4.29 -1.05
N SER A 55 18.47 5.20 -1.56
CA SER A 55 19.92 5.20 -1.32
C SER A 55 20.42 6.64 -1.09
N PRO A 56 21.49 6.84 -0.31
CA PRO A 56 22.06 8.18 -0.09
C PRO A 56 22.43 8.90 -1.39
N GLU A 57 22.89 8.16 -2.40
CA GLU A 57 23.30 8.70 -3.71
C GLU A 57 22.11 9.20 -4.53
N MET A 58 20.91 8.69 -4.26
CA MET A 58 19.66 9.10 -4.92
C MET A 58 18.91 10.18 -4.14
N SER A 59 19.35 10.49 -2.92
CA SER A 59 18.69 11.43 -2.03
C SER A 59 19.47 12.73 -1.94
N ASN A 60 18.95 13.78 -2.57
CA ASN A 60 19.46 15.13 -2.38
C ASN A 60 18.72 15.81 -1.22
N SER A 61 19.45 16.27 -0.21
CA SER A 61 18.91 17.11 0.86
C SER A 61 19.64 18.46 0.89
N GLU A 62 18.92 19.51 1.30
CA GLU A 62 19.43 20.87 1.43
C GLU A 62 19.08 21.37 2.84
N GLU A 63 20.03 21.99 3.56
CA GLU A 63 19.74 22.62 4.86
C GLU A 63 18.97 23.95 4.71
N ALA A 64 19.23 24.68 3.62
CA ALA A 64 18.55 25.92 3.28
C ALA A 64 18.25 25.97 1.77
N PRO A 65 17.14 26.59 1.33
CA PRO A 65 16.82 26.68 -0.08
C PRO A 65 17.91 27.46 -0.83
N SER A 66 18.56 26.83 -1.80
CA SER A 66 19.41 27.57 -2.74
C SER A 66 18.60 28.01 -3.97
N ASP A 67 18.93 29.17 -4.53
CA ASP A 67 18.25 29.67 -5.74
C ASP A 67 18.46 28.73 -6.95
N ALA A 68 19.59 28.03 -7.00
CA ALA A 68 19.87 26.99 -8.00
C ALA A 68 18.97 25.76 -7.85
N ALA A 69 18.68 25.32 -6.62
CA ALA A 69 17.78 24.20 -6.37
C ALA A 69 16.31 24.56 -6.59
N LYS A 70 15.91 25.80 -6.31
CA LYS A 70 14.60 26.33 -6.70
C LYS A 70 14.43 26.37 -8.23
N ALA A 71 15.49 26.72 -8.96
CA ALA A 71 15.48 26.77 -10.42
C ALA A 71 15.55 25.39 -11.09
N ALA A 72 16.16 24.40 -10.44
CA ALA A 72 16.25 23.02 -10.93
C ALA A 72 15.02 22.17 -10.60
N ALA A 73 14.25 22.54 -9.57
CA ALA A 73 12.95 21.94 -9.30
C ALA A 73 11.98 22.30 -10.43
N ASP A 74 11.44 21.30 -11.11
CA ASP A 74 10.40 21.53 -12.11
C ASP A 74 9.17 22.11 -11.40
N SER A 75 8.85 23.38 -11.73
CA SER A 75 7.75 24.13 -11.13
C SER A 75 6.37 23.50 -11.41
N MET A 76 6.31 22.47 -12.26
CA MET A 76 5.08 21.76 -12.61
C MET A 76 4.84 20.51 -11.76
N LEU A 77 5.82 20.03 -10.98
CA LEU A 77 5.66 18.86 -10.13
C LEU A 77 4.92 19.20 -8.82
N ALA A 78 3.96 18.36 -8.45
CA ALA A 78 3.20 18.49 -7.21
C ALA A 78 2.93 17.12 -6.57
N PRO A 79 2.70 17.05 -5.24
CA PRO A 79 2.12 15.89 -4.59
C PRO A 79 0.75 15.54 -5.18
N MET A 80 0.52 14.27 -5.47
CA MET A 80 -0.77 13.78 -5.95
C MET A 80 -1.49 13.07 -4.80
N VAL A 81 -2.48 13.74 -4.20
CA VAL A 81 -3.31 13.13 -3.14
C VAL A 81 -4.20 12.05 -3.74
N VAL A 82 -4.22 10.88 -3.11
CA VAL A 82 -5.03 9.74 -3.54
C VAL A 82 -6.15 9.47 -2.53
N GLN A 83 -7.34 9.22 -3.05
CA GLN A 83 -8.47 8.76 -2.25
C GLN A 83 -8.39 7.25 -2.09
N LYS A 84 -8.41 6.79 -0.84
CA LYS A 84 -8.41 5.36 -0.52
C LYS A 84 -9.73 4.70 -0.94
N VAL A 85 -9.68 3.41 -1.22
CA VAL A 85 -10.85 2.60 -1.59
C VAL A 85 -10.84 1.29 -0.81
N ASP A 86 -11.97 0.94 -0.19
CA ASP A 86 -12.15 -0.38 0.41
C ASP A 86 -12.39 -1.39 -0.71
N VAL A 87 -11.34 -2.12 -1.09
CA VAL A 87 -11.37 -3.13 -2.17
C VAL A 87 -11.91 -4.47 -1.67
N VAL A 88 -11.85 -4.70 -0.36
CA VAL A 88 -12.55 -5.79 0.32
C VAL A 88 -13.27 -5.20 1.53
N ASP A 89 -14.58 -5.46 1.63
CA ASP A 89 -15.36 -5.20 2.84
C ASP A 89 -16.23 -6.41 3.13
N ALA A 90 -15.72 -7.30 3.98
CA ALA A 90 -16.35 -8.55 4.36
C ALA A 90 -16.53 -8.63 5.89
N PRO A 91 -17.38 -9.55 6.41
CA PRO A 91 -17.59 -9.68 7.85
C PRO A 91 -16.32 -9.95 8.67
N GLY A 92 -15.33 -10.67 8.11
CA GLY A 92 -14.08 -11.02 8.79
C GLY A 92 -12.92 -10.05 8.56
N ILE A 93 -12.87 -9.38 7.41
CA ILE A 93 -11.75 -8.55 7.00
C ILE A 93 -12.20 -7.37 6.16
N THR A 94 -11.55 -6.23 6.36
CA THR A 94 -11.62 -5.06 5.47
C THR A 94 -10.22 -4.76 4.94
N ILE A 95 -10.07 -4.58 3.63
CA ILE A 95 -8.81 -4.19 2.99
C ILE A 95 -9.03 -2.87 2.26
N THR A 96 -8.29 -1.85 2.68
CA THR A 96 -8.34 -0.49 2.16
C THR A 96 -7.10 -0.22 1.31
N GLU A 97 -7.26 -0.12 0.00
CA GLU A 97 -6.21 0.23 -0.95
C GLU A 97 -5.99 1.74 -0.95
N HIS A 98 -4.74 2.18 -0.77
CA HIS A 98 -4.33 3.58 -0.88
C HIS A 98 -3.64 3.86 -2.22
N PHE A 99 -2.85 2.90 -2.70
CA PHE A 99 -2.24 2.94 -4.03
C PHE A 99 -2.36 1.56 -4.67
N GLY A 100 -2.61 1.52 -5.97
CA GLY A 100 -2.84 0.29 -6.69
C GLY A 100 -3.75 0.50 -7.89
N LYS A 101 -4.24 -0.60 -8.44
CA LYS A 101 -5.02 -0.59 -9.68
C LYS A 101 -6.40 0.07 -9.49
N VAL A 102 -6.91 0.14 -8.26
CA VAL A 102 -8.24 0.69 -7.97
C VAL A 102 -8.16 2.16 -7.58
N ALA A 103 -7.47 2.49 -6.49
CA ALA A 103 -7.41 3.80 -5.87
C ALA A 103 -6.60 4.82 -6.68
N SER A 104 -5.41 4.44 -7.15
CA SER A 104 -4.49 5.36 -7.86
C SER A 104 -4.28 5.04 -9.34
N LYS A 105 -4.87 3.95 -9.85
CA LYS A 105 -4.61 3.40 -11.20
C LYS A 105 -3.13 3.12 -11.47
N ASP A 106 -2.39 2.76 -10.42
CA ASP A 106 -0.96 2.44 -10.49
C ASP A 106 -0.78 0.92 -10.64
N PRO A 107 -0.21 0.43 -11.75
CA PRO A 107 0.09 -0.99 -11.93
C PRO A 107 1.42 -1.43 -11.29
N VAL A 108 2.26 -0.50 -10.84
CA VAL A 108 3.61 -0.78 -10.35
C VAL A 108 3.57 -1.41 -8.96
N CYS A 109 2.77 -0.86 -8.06
CA CYS A 109 2.65 -1.36 -6.70
C CYS A 109 1.21 -1.26 -6.18
N SER A 110 0.87 -2.13 -5.23
CA SER A 110 -0.36 -2.03 -4.45
C SER A 110 0.02 -1.85 -3.00
N LEU A 111 -0.35 -0.74 -2.38
CA LEU A 111 -0.14 -0.45 -0.97
C LEU A 111 -1.51 -0.32 -0.29
N ALA A 112 -1.78 -1.24 0.63
CA ALA A 112 -3.06 -1.34 1.31
C ALA A 112 -2.88 -1.52 2.82
N MET A 113 -3.91 -1.16 3.57
CA MET A 113 -4.04 -1.44 4.99
C MET A 113 -5.21 -2.39 5.21
N ALA A 114 -5.01 -3.42 6.00
CA ALA A 114 -6.03 -4.42 6.30
C ALA A 114 -6.38 -4.43 7.79
N VAL A 115 -7.66 -4.64 8.07
CA VAL A 115 -8.21 -4.83 9.41
C VAL A 115 -8.96 -6.15 9.44
N VAL A 116 -8.40 -7.11 10.15
CA VAL A 116 -9.01 -8.40 10.44
C VAL A 116 -9.76 -8.29 11.76
N LYS A 117 -11.05 -8.62 11.75
CA LYS A 117 -11.99 -8.34 12.83
C LYS A 117 -11.99 -9.41 13.94
N GLY A 118 -11.39 -10.57 13.69
CA GLY A 118 -11.27 -11.67 14.64
C GLY A 118 -10.51 -12.85 14.06
N ALA A 119 -10.45 -13.97 14.79
CA ALA A 119 -9.73 -15.15 14.35
C ALA A 119 -10.30 -15.67 13.01
N THR A 120 -9.44 -15.83 12.01
CA THR A 120 -9.81 -16.33 10.68
C THR A 120 -8.58 -16.82 9.93
N GLU A 121 -8.79 -17.50 8.81
CA GLU A 121 -7.74 -17.95 7.90
C GLU A 121 -8.26 -17.90 6.48
N GLU A 122 -7.35 -17.82 5.52
CA GLU A 122 -7.68 -17.83 4.09
C GLU A 122 -7.21 -19.14 3.46
N ALA A 123 -7.67 -19.44 2.25
CA ALA A 123 -7.12 -20.49 1.41
C ALA A 123 -5.60 -20.36 1.24
N TYR A 124 -4.97 -21.46 0.84
CA TYR A 124 -3.63 -21.36 0.29
C TYR A 124 -3.65 -20.49 -0.97
N GLN A 125 -2.59 -19.70 -1.12
CA GLN A 125 -2.34 -18.88 -2.30
C GLN A 125 -0.89 -19.06 -2.76
N ALA A 126 -0.64 -18.91 -4.06
CA ALA A 126 0.70 -18.86 -4.63
C ALA A 126 0.83 -17.61 -5.53
N PRO A 127 1.02 -16.42 -4.94
CA PRO A 127 0.95 -15.17 -5.69
C PRO A 127 2.04 -15.01 -6.74
N LEU A 128 1.72 -14.37 -7.87
CA LEU A 128 2.67 -13.99 -8.92
C LEU A 128 3.30 -12.61 -8.70
N PHE A 129 3.23 -12.10 -7.47
CA PHE A 129 3.85 -10.85 -7.01
C PHE A 129 4.60 -11.10 -5.70
N ASP A 130 5.59 -10.25 -5.46
CA ASP A 130 6.30 -10.14 -4.19
C ASP A 130 5.43 -9.39 -3.18
N GLU A 131 5.41 -9.83 -1.92
CA GLU A 131 4.55 -9.27 -0.89
C GLU A 131 5.34 -8.94 0.38
N PHE A 132 5.21 -7.70 0.83
CA PHE A 132 5.86 -7.17 2.03
C PHE A 132 4.76 -6.82 3.03
N VAL A 133 4.85 -7.37 4.24
CA VAL A 133 3.79 -7.26 5.23
C VAL A 133 4.39 -6.72 6.50
N VAL A 134 3.77 -5.70 7.08
CA VAL A 134 4.12 -5.14 8.40
C VAL A 134 2.92 -5.31 9.30
N CYS A 135 3.09 -6.01 10.42
CA CYS A 135 2.03 -6.17 11.41
C CYS A 135 1.98 -4.93 12.30
N ASP A 136 0.89 -4.16 12.23
CA ASP A 136 0.72 -2.91 12.97
C ASP A 136 0.14 -3.15 14.38
N ALA A 137 -0.69 -4.19 14.53
CA ALA A 137 -1.31 -4.61 15.80
C ALA A 137 -1.81 -6.07 15.69
N GLY A 138 -1.74 -6.83 16.79
CA GLY A 138 -2.12 -8.26 16.79
C GLY A 138 -0.96 -9.15 16.32
N SER A 139 -1.31 -10.25 15.64
CA SER A 139 -0.33 -11.19 15.09
C SER A 139 -0.84 -11.93 13.85
N ILE A 140 0.09 -12.38 13.01
CA ILE A 140 -0.20 -13.13 11.78
C ILE A 140 0.68 -14.38 11.76
N GLU A 141 0.09 -15.51 11.41
CA GLU A 141 0.79 -16.77 11.20
C GLU A 141 0.69 -17.16 9.73
N PHE A 142 1.80 -17.66 9.19
CA PHE A 142 1.88 -18.13 7.82
C PHE A 142 2.30 -19.59 7.81
N LEU A 143 1.56 -20.42 7.08
CA LEU A 143 1.97 -21.77 6.74
C LEU A 143 2.54 -21.80 5.34
N HIS A 144 3.74 -22.37 5.16
CA HIS A 144 4.39 -22.51 3.85
C HIS A 144 5.19 -23.81 3.74
N GLY A 145 5.65 -24.13 2.53
CA GLY A 145 6.45 -25.33 2.26
C GLY A 145 5.73 -26.62 2.71
N ASP A 146 6.48 -27.49 3.40
CA ASP A 146 5.99 -28.76 3.94
C ASP A 146 5.39 -28.62 5.35
N GLY A 147 4.60 -27.56 5.57
CA GLY A 147 3.92 -27.28 6.85
C GLY A 147 4.73 -26.45 7.85
N GLU A 148 5.78 -25.76 7.37
CA GLU A 148 6.52 -24.80 8.16
C GLU A 148 5.61 -23.64 8.57
N ARG A 149 5.77 -23.17 9.81
CA ARG A 149 4.99 -22.07 10.37
C ARG A 149 5.91 -20.96 10.81
N VAL A 150 5.61 -19.73 10.39
CA VAL A 150 6.24 -18.52 10.90
C VAL A 150 5.16 -17.59 11.43
N LYS A 151 5.49 -16.85 12.50
CA LYS A 151 4.59 -15.89 13.13
C LYS A 151 5.28 -14.53 13.17
N ILE A 152 4.52 -13.49 12.87
CA ILE A 152 4.89 -12.10 13.15
C ILE A 152 3.89 -11.48 14.11
N GLN A 153 4.36 -10.55 14.94
CA GLN A 153 3.54 -9.75 15.84
C GLN A 153 3.71 -8.24 15.57
N ALA A 154 2.95 -7.41 16.28
CA ALA A 154 3.02 -5.96 16.14
C ALA A 154 4.47 -5.42 16.15
N GLY A 155 4.83 -4.66 15.11
CA GLY A 155 6.17 -4.09 14.89
C GLY A 155 7.11 -4.98 14.06
N GLU A 156 6.73 -6.22 13.76
CA GLU A 156 7.50 -7.12 12.90
C GLU A 156 6.99 -7.12 11.47
N ALA A 157 7.86 -7.53 10.55
CA ALA A 157 7.58 -7.59 9.13
C ALA A 157 8.03 -8.92 8.53
N ILE A 158 7.38 -9.33 7.45
CA ILE A 158 7.76 -10.49 6.65
C ILE A 158 7.79 -10.14 5.17
N PHE A 159 8.69 -10.80 4.46
CA PHE A 159 8.73 -10.81 3.01
C PHE A 159 8.28 -12.18 2.50
N LEU A 160 7.25 -12.20 1.65
CA LEU A 160 6.76 -13.38 0.97
C LEU A 160 7.13 -13.24 -0.52
N PRO A 161 8.12 -14.00 -1.02
CA PRO A 161 8.53 -13.90 -2.41
C PRO A 161 7.45 -14.45 -3.34
N LYS A 162 7.39 -13.90 -4.55
CA LYS A 162 6.53 -14.41 -5.62
C LYS A 162 6.70 -15.92 -5.82
N GLY A 163 5.58 -16.61 -6.02
CA GLY A 163 5.50 -18.06 -6.20
C GLY A 163 5.55 -18.86 -4.89
N LEU A 164 5.75 -18.22 -3.73
CA LEU A 164 5.63 -18.91 -2.45
C LEU A 164 4.18 -19.34 -2.23
N ARG A 165 3.95 -20.64 -2.12
CA ARG A 165 2.66 -21.17 -1.66
C ARG A 165 2.54 -20.96 -0.15
N VAL A 166 1.58 -20.15 0.26
CA VAL A 166 1.40 -19.71 1.65
C VAL A 166 -0.08 -19.72 2.04
N LYS A 167 -0.38 -20.06 3.29
CA LYS A 167 -1.70 -19.87 3.92
C LYS A 167 -1.58 -18.81 5.00
N TRP A 168 -2.46 -17.82 4.95
CA TRP A 168 -2.56 -16.77 5.97
C TRP A 168 -3.51 -17.20 7.08
N ILE A 169 -3.08 -17.00 8.32
CA ILE A 169 -3.85 -17.32 9.52
C ILE A 169 -3.75 -16.13 10.47
N TRP A 170 -4.89 -15.56 10.84
CA TRP A 170 -4.99 -14.55 11.89
C TRP A 170 -5.59 -15.21 13.13
N PRO A 171 -4.80 -15.45 14.19
CA PRO A 171 -5.32 -16.04 15.43
C PRO A 171 -6.23 -15.08 16.22
N GLU A 172 -6.21 -13.79 15.90
CA GLU A 172 -6.92 -12.72 16.61
C GLU A 172 -7.19 -11.52 15.69
N ALA A 173 -7.93 -10.52 16.20
CA ALA A 173 -8.10 -9.26 15.49
C ALA A 173 -6.75 -8.57 15.25
N THR A 174 -6.48 -8.22 14.00
CA THR A 174 -5.14 -7.81 13.55
C THR A 174 -5.24 -6.65 12.58
N ARG A 175 -4.30 -5.71 12.65
CA ARG A 175 -4.11 -4.66 11.65
C ARG A 175 -2.73 -4.80 11.02
N TYR A 176 -2.67 -4.74 9.71
CA TYR A 176 -1.40 -4.83 9.00
C TYR A 176 -1.39 -3.96 7.74
N THR A 177 -0.19 -3.57 7.34
CA THR A 177 0.08 -2.87 6.09
C THR A 177 0.73 -3.85 5.12
N VAL A 178 0.28 -3.86 3.87
CA VAL A 178 0.78 -4.77 2.83
C VAL A 178 1.15 -4.00 1.56
N LEU A 179 2.32 -4.34 1.00
CA LEU A 179 2.82 -3.86 -0.28
C LEU A 179 3.02 -5.05 -1.23
N CYS A 180 2.36 -5.02 -2.38
CA CYS A 180 2.55 -5.99 -3.46
C CYS A 180 3.33 -5.37 -4.63
N LEU A 181 4.28 -6.12 -5.20
CA LEU A 181 5.05 -5.76 -6.40
C LEU A 181 5.08 -6.93 -7.40
N PRO A 182 4.46 -6.82 -8.60
CA PRO A 182 3.67 -5.69 -9.11
C PRO A 182 2.36 -5.47 -8.32
N ALA A 183 1.59 -4.45 -8.69
CA ALA A 183 0.31 -4.17 -8.05
C ALA A 183 -0.63 -5.39 -8.09
N PHE A 184 -1.27 -5.65 -6.94
CA PHE A 184 -2.23 -6.73 -6.75
C PHE A 184 -3.28 -6.76 -7.85
N SER A 185 -3.66 -7.96 -8.28
CA SER A 185 -4.99 -8.21 -8.84
C SER A 185 -5.42 -9.64 -8.56
N PRO A 186 -6.74 -9.92 -8.57
CA PRO A 186 -7.26 -11.25 -8.31
C PRO A 186 -6.61 -12.34 -9.18
N GLU A 187 -6.33 -12.03 -10.44
CA GLU A 187 -5.71 -12.97 -11.39
C GLU A 187 -4.26 -13.34 -11.01
N LEU A 188 -3.56 -12.48 -10.27
CA LEU A 188 -2.20 -12.71 -9.82
C LEU A 188 -2.13 -13.35 -8.43
N SER A 189 -3.24 -13.47 -7.71
CA SER A 189 -3.26 -13.97 -6.33
C SER A 189 -2.94 -15.46 -6.23
N GLY A 190 -3.30 -16.26 -7.25
CA GLY A 190 -3.11 -17.72 -7.21
C GLY A 190 -3.86 -18.39 -6.06
N ARG A 191 -5.00 -17.82 -5.63
CA ARG A 191 -5.83 -18.36 -4.54
C ARG A 191 -6.45 -19.70 -4.94
N GLU A 192 -6.31 -20.70 -4.07
CA GLU A 192 -6.96 -22.01 -4.23
C GLU A 192 -8.46 -21.92 -3.89
N ALA A 193 -9.27 -22.79 -4.49
CA ALA A 193 -10.69 -22.85 -4.19
C ALA A 193 -10.94 -23.30 -2.75
N GLU A 194 -11.78 -22.58 -2.01
CA GLU A 194 -12.35 -23.07 -0.76
C GLU A 194 -13.70 -23.73 -1.04
N GLU A 195 -14.04 -24.80 -0.32
CA GLU A 195 -15.39 -25.39 -0.38
C GLU A 195 -16.48 -24.44 0.17
N SER A 196 -16.13 -23.24 0.64
CA SER A 196 -17.05 -22.18 1.09
C SER A 196 -16.36 -20.80 1.17
N ALA A 197 -16.22 -20.02 0.08
CA ALA A 197 -15.64 -18.68 0.15
C ALA A 197 -16.52 -17.53 -0.37
N THR A 198 -16.43 -16.40 0.35
CA THR A 198 -17.02 -15.09 0.03
C THR A 198 -16.13 -14.38 -1.00
N VAL A 199 -16.71 -13.91 -2.10
CA VAL A 199 -15.99 -13.39 -3.27
C VAL A 199 -15.64 -11.91 -3.09
N ALA A 200 -14.38 -11.53 -3.32
CA ALA A 200 -13.97 -10.13 -3.44
C ALA A 200 -14.62 -9.53 -4.70
N LYS A 201 -15.13 -8.29 -4.64
CA LYS A 201 -15.86 -7.70 -5.77
C LYS A 201 -14.95 -7.59 -7.00
N ASP A 202 -15.26 -8.40 -8.01
CA ASP A 202 -14.68 -8.28 -9.34
C ASP A 202 -14.98 -6.90 -9.91
N LEU A 203 -13.98 -6.28 -10.53
CA LEU A 203 -14.16 -5.12 -11.41
C LEU A 203 -14.90 -5.60 -12.66
N GLU A 204 -16.24 -5.57 -12.63
CA GLU A 204 -17.06 -5.86 -13.80
C GLU A 204 -16.64 -4.97 -14.98
N LYS A 205 -16.19 -5.64 -16.04
CA LYS A 205 -15.95 -5.03 -17.34
C LYS A 205 -17.29 -4.51 -17.88
N HIS A 206 -17.43 -3.19 -17.96
CA HIS A 206 -18.49 -2.56 -18.75
C HIS A 206 -18.28 -2.92 -20.23
N SER A 207 -18.93 -4.00 -20.66
CA SER A 207 -19.09 -4.34 -22.07
C SER A 207 -20.14 -3.38 -22.64
N LEU A 208 -19.71 -2.35 -23.37
CA LEU A 208 -20.60 -1.57 -24.22
C LEU A 208 -21.16 -2.50 -25.31
N GLY A 209 -22.42 -2.88 -25.15
CA GLY A 209 -23.20 -3.57 -26.17
C GLY A 209 -23.46 -2.63 -27.35
N PHE A 210 -22.73 -2.83 -28.44
CA PHE A 210 -23.06 -2.27 -29.75
C PHE A 210 -23.91 -3.30 -30.49
N THR A 211 -25.23 -3.22 -30.39
CA THR A 211 -26.14 -3.91 -31.30
C THR A 211 -26.44 -2.96 -32.46
N GLY A 212 -25.85 -3.25 -33.62
CA GLY A 212 -26.32 -2.72 -34.90
C GLY A 212 -27.48 -3.55 -35.42
N CYS A 213 -28.50 -2.86 -35.91
CA CYS A 213 -29.36 -3.24 -37.03
C CYS A 213 -29.89 -1.94 -37.65
#